data_AF-A0A7S1CLY4-F1
#
_entry.id   AF-A0A7S1CLY4-F1
#
_cell.length_a   1.000
_cell.length_b   1.000
_cell.length_c   1.000
_cell.angle_alpha   90.00
_cell.angle_beta   90.00
_cell.angle_gamma   90.00
#
_symmetry.space_group_name_H-M   'P 1'
#
loop_
_entity.id
_entity.type
_entity.pdbx_description
1 polymer ?
#
loop_
_entity_poly.entity_id
_entity_poly.type
_entity_poly.pdbx_seq_one_letter_code
_entity_poly.pdbx_strand_id
1 'polypeptide(L)'
;ADGGAGDTSPSRPWERRLSTGGCDYDPDTLHGGLVVVYSIVLLYALLGLAIVCDDFFVASLERISEELDLSEDVAGATFMAAGSSAPELFTSTVDVFIFTSNVGIGTIVGSAVFNILVIIALSATASAVPLKIDWRPLTRDCIFYMASIGLLLAFSDTGAIGWWESLCLVA
;
A
#
# COMPACT_ATOMS: atom_id res chain seq x y z
N ALA A 1 25.05 33.17 -31.43
CA ALA A 1 25.63 33.53 -30.13
C ALA A 1 24.53 33.36 -29.11
N ASP A 2 24.54 32.24 -28.37
CA ASP A 2 23.80 32.14 -27.12
C ASP A 2 24.66 31.31 -26.16
N GLY A 3 24.97 31.93 -25.03
CA GLY A 3 26.02 31.51 -24.10
C GLY A 3 25.52 30.46 -23.12
N GLY A 4 26.30 29.40 -22.97
CA GLY A 4 26.20 28.48 -21.85
C GLY A 4 26.60 29.17 -20.56
N ALA A 5 25.66 29.35 -19.65
CA ALA A 5 25.93 29.68 -18.26
C ALA A 5 26.18 28.37 -17.50
N GLY A 6 27.45 28.04 -17.27
CA GLY A 6 27.86 26.97 -16.36
C GLY A 6 27.66 27.43 -14.92
N ASP A 7 26.73 26.79 -14.21
CA ASP A 7 26.57 26.91 -12.75
C ASP A 7 27.77 26.24 -12.06
N THR A 8 28.65 27.07 -11.49
CA THR A 8 29.80 26.66 -10.68
C THR A 8 29.46 26.78 -9.20
N SER A 9 28.69 25.84 -8.67
CA SER A 9 28.49 25.65 -7.24
C SER A 9 29.09 24.30 -6.78
N PRO A 10 29.85 24.26 -5.67
CA PRO A 10 30.55 23.05 -5.24
C PRO A 10 29.56 22.05 -4.62
N SER A 11 29.33 20.94 -5.32
CA SER A 11 28.44 19.85 -4.89
C SER A 11 28.98 19.13 -3.64
N ARG A 12 28.14 18.96 -2.62
CA ARG A 12 28.48 18.24 -1.38
C ARG A 12 28.57 16.72 -1.65
N PRO A 13 29.40 15.94 -0.93
CA PRO A 13 29.62 14.51 -1.23
C PRO A 13 28.37 13.62 -1.12
N TRP A 14 27.34 14.10 -0.42
CA TRP A 14 26.07 13.39 -0.23
C TRP A 14 24.98 13.85 -1.21
N GLU A 15 25.22 14.90 -2.00
CA GLU A 15 24.37 15.29 -3.12
C GLU A 15 24.64 14.36 -4.30
N ARG A 16 24.16 13.11 -4.19
CA ARG A 16 23.84 12.35 -5.39
C ARG A 16 22.75 13.15 -6.08
N ARG A 17 23.14 13.95 -7.09
CA ARG A 17 22.23 14.43 -8.12
C ARG A 17 21.34 13.24 -8.45
N LEU A 18 20.05 13.35 -8.14
CA LEU A 18 19.05 12.50 -8.77
C LEU A 18 19.39 12.61 -10.24
N SER A 19 19.96 11.55 -10.81
CA SER A 19 19.98 11.44 -12.24
C SER A 19 18.50 11.37 -12.56
N THR A 20 17.89 12.52 -12.85
CA THR A 20 17.11 12.66 -14.06
C THR A 20 18.03 12.24 -15.22
N GLY A 21 18.44 10.97 -15.22
CA GLY A 21 18.49 10.25 -16.48
C GLY A 21 17.07 10.48 -16.95
N GLY A 22 16.94 11.28 -18.00
CA GLY A 22 15.73 11.23 -18.77
C GLY A 22 15.53 9.75 -19.01
N CYS A 23 14.54 9.17 -18.34
CA CYS A 23 13.73 8.24 -19.07
C CYS A 23 13.26 9.11 -20.24
N ASP A 24 13.94 8.98 -21.37
CA ASP A 24 13.39 9.36 -22.65
C ASP A 24 12.16 8.46 -22.78
N TYR A 25 11.09 8.89 -22.10
CA TYR A 25 9.76 8.39 -22.28
C TYR A 25 9.40 8.92 -23.65
N ASP A 26 9.71 8.12 -24.67
CA ASP A 26 9.37 8.38 -26.05
C ASP A 26 7.82 8.30 -26.11
N PRO A 27 7.10 9.44 -26.07
CA PRO A 27 5.64 9.44 -25.96
C PRO A 27 5.00 8.85 -27.22
N ASP A 28 5.81 8.63 -28.26
CA ASP A 28 5.42 8.19 -29.59
C ASP A 28 5.43 6.66 -29.72
N THR A 29 6.03 5.94 -28.75
CA THR A 29 6.06 4.46 -28.70
C THR A 29 5.01 3.87 -27.73
N LEU A 30 4.27 4.72 -27.00
CA LEU A 30 3.10 4.29 -26.25
C LEU A 30 1.92 4.09 -27.21
N HIS A 31 1.93 2.98 -27.95
CA HIS A 31 0.76 2.56 -28.72
C HIS A 31 -0.43 2.49 -27.76
N GLY A 32 -1.40 3.40 -27.86
CA GLY A 32 -2.56 3.45 -26.96
C GLY A 32 -3.29 2.10 -26.87
N GLY A 33 -3.17 1.25 -27.89
CA GLY A 33 -3.65 -0.14 -27.87
C GLY A 33 -2.96 -1.03 -26.83
N LEU A 34 -1.66 -0.88 -26.58
CA LEU A 34 -0.92 -1.66 -25.59
C LEU A 34 -1.37 -1.32 -24.16
N VAL A 35 -1.57 -0.02 -23.87
CA VAL A 35 -2.10 0.43 -22.58
C VAL A 35 -3.49 -0.15 -22.35
N VAL A 36 -4.37 -0.09 -23.36
CA VAL A 36 -5.72 -0.66 -23.28
C VAL A 36 -5.68 -2.17 -23.04
N VAL A 37 -4.79 -2.90 -23.70
CA VAL A 37 -4.61 -4.35 -23.46
C VAL A 37 -4.14 -4.61 -22.02
N TYR A 38 -3.14 -3.88 -21.52
CA TYR A 38 -2.70 -4.02 -20.13
C TYR A 38 -3.82 -3.70 -19.14
N SER A 39 -4.61 -2.64 -19.37
CA SER A 39 -5.75 -2.31 -18.52
C SER A 39 -6.80 -3.42 -18.51
N ILE A 40 -7.13 -4.00 -19.66
CA ILE A 40 -8.10 -5.11 -19.75
C ILE A 40 -7.58 -6.35 -19.01
N VAL A 41 -6.31 -6.71 -19.20
CA VAL A 41 -5.69 -7.87 -18.52
C VAL A 41 -5.67 -7.64 -17.01
N LEU A 42 -5.31 -6.43 -16.56
CA LEU A 42 -5.33 -6.07 -15.14
C LEU A 42 -6.74 -6.18 -14.55
N LEU A 43 -7.75 -5.63 -15.23
CA LEU A 43 -9.14 -5.73 -14.80
C LEU A 43 -9.62 -7.19 -14.72
N TYR A 44 -9.27 -8.01 -15.72
CA TYR A 44 -9.60 -9.43 -15.72
C TYR A 44 -8.94 -10.17 -14.54
N ALA A 45 -7.67 -9.90 -14.28
CA ALA A 45 -6.94 -10.46 -13.15
C ALA A 45 -7.52 -10.03 -11.80
N LEU A 46 -7.88 -8.75 -11.65
CA LEU A 46 -8.54 -8.22 -10.45
C LEU A 46 -9.91 -8.87 -10.23
N LEU A 47 -10.70 -9.04 -11.29
CA LEU A 47 -12.00 -9.71 -11.20
C LEU A 47 -11.83 -11.19 -10.81
N GLY A 48 -10.85 -11.88 -11.40
CA GLY A 48 -10.52 -13.26 -11.05
C GLY A 48 -10.08 -13.40 -9.58
N LEU A 49 -9.24 -12.48 -9.11
CA LEU A 49 -8.81 -12.45 -7.71
C LEU A 49 -9.99 -12.18 -6.77
N ALA A 50 -10.90 -11.25 -7.13
CA ALA A 50 -12.09 -10.96 -6.34
C ALA A 50 -12.99 -12.19 -6.19
N ILE A 51 -13.24 -12.93 -7.27
CA ILE A 51 -14.03 -14.17 -7.26
C ILE A 51 -13.35 -15.23 -6.40
N VAL A 52 -12.04 -15.43 -6.56
CA VAL A 52 -11.30 -16.42 -5.77
C VAL A 52 -11.30 -16.05 -4.28
N CYS A 53 -11.18 -14.77 -3.96
CA CYS A 53 -11.25 -14.31 -2.57
C CYS A 53 -12.63 -14.57 -1.95
N ASP A 54 -13.71 -14.29 -2.68
CA ASP A 54 -15.07 -14.49 -2.19
C ASP A 54 -15.41 -15.98 -2.04
N ASP A 55 -15.16 -16.79 -3.07
CA ASP A 55 -15.58 -18.20 -3.10
C ASP A 55 -14.68 -19.13 -2.28
N PHE A 56 -13.37 -18.87 -2.23
CA PHE A 56 -12.40 -19.79 -1.61
C PHE A 56 -11.80 -19.24 -0.32
N PHE A 57 -11.36 -17.98 -0.32
CA PHE A 57 -10.65 -17.42 0.84
C PHE A 57 -11.59 -17.18 2.01
N VAL A 58 -12.73 -16.51 1.80
CA VAL A 58 -13.73 -16.28 2.86
C VAL A 58 -14.28 -17.61 3.40
N ALA A 59 -14.70 -18.52 2.51
CA ALA A 59 -15.20 -19.83 2.90
C ALA A 59 -14.18 -20.65 3.70
N SER A 60 -12.89 -20.58 3.36
CA SER A 60 -11.84 -21.27 4.12
C SER A 60 -11.67 -20.68 5.52
N LEU A 61 -11.76 -19.35 5.66
CA LEU A 61 -11.67 -18.70 6.96
C LEU A 61 -12.86 -19.00 7.88
N GLU A 62 -14.05 -19.12 7.32
CA GLU A 62 -15.25 -19.56 8.05
C GLU A 62 -15.05 -20.96 8.63
N ARG A 63 -14.59 -21.93 7.81
CA ARG A 63 -14.31 -23.30 8.29
C ARG A 63 -13.24 -23.36 9.38
N ILE A 64 -12.19 -22.55 9.25
CA ILE A 64 -11.14 -22.48 10.29
C ILE A 64 -11.71 -21.90 11.59
N SER A 65 -12.60 -20.91 11.49
CA SER A 65 -13.20 -20.28 12.66
C SER A 65 -14.20 -21.20 13.37
N GLU A 66 -14.95 -22.00 12.62
CA GLU A 66 -15.82 -23.06 13.14
C GLU A 66 -15.01 -24.12 13.92
N GLU A 67 -13.89 -24.60 13.37
CA GLU A 67 -13.03 -25.59 14.03
C GLU A 67 -12.31 -25.03 15.28
N LEU A 68 -12.08 -23.72 15.32
CA LEU A 68 -11.45 -23.03 16.45
C LEU A 68 -12.46 -22.52 17.50
N ASP A 69 -13.77 -22.75 17.31
CA ASP A 69 -14.86 -22.28 18.19
C ASP A 69 -14.82 -20.76 18.43
N LEU A 70 -14.49 -19.99 17.40
CA LEU A 70 -14.41 -18.53 17.46
C LEU A 70 -15.75 -17.89 17.05
N SER A 71 -16.10 -16.80 17.75
CA SER A 71 -17.21 -15.94 17.31
C SER A 71 -16.89 -15.32 15.95
N GLU A 72 -17.91 -15.17 15.08
CA GLU A 72 -17.80 -14.52 13.77
C GLU A 72 -17.15 -13.14 13.84
N ASP A 73 -17.44 -12.38 14.92
CA ASP A 73 -16.83 -11.06 15.16
C ASP A 73 -15.31 -11.13 15.35
N VAL A 74 -14.82 -12.17 16.04
CA VAL A 74 -13.39 -12.37 16.31
C VAL A 74 -12.68 -12.92 15.08
N ALA A 75 -13.35 -13.81 14.35
CA ALA A 75 -12.89 -14.35 13.08
C ALA A 75 -12.71 -13.25 12.03
N GLY A 76 -13.71 -12.38 11.88
CA GLY A 76 -13.66 -11.21 10.99
C GLY A 76 -12.57 -10.22 11.42
N ALA A 77 -12.49 -9.90 12.71
CA ALA A 77 -11.49 -8.95 13.22
C ALA A 77 -10.04 -9.45 13.10
N THR A 78 -9.81 -10.76 13.05
CA THR A 78 -8.46 -11.32 13.07
C THR A 78 -8.07 -11.92 11.72
N PHE A 79 -8.79 -12.94 11.25
CA PHE A 79 -8.39 -13.72 10.08
C PHE A 79 -8.73 -13.01 8.77
N MET A 80 -9.93 -12.43 8.65
CA MET A 80 -10.28 -11.66 7.46
C MET A 80 -9.41 -10.40 7.36
N ALA A 81 -9.22 -9.70 8.47
CA ALA A 81 -8.31 -8.55 8.53
C ALA A 81 -6.87 -8.93 8.15
N ALA A 82 -6.31 -9.98 8.76
CA ALA A 82 -4.94 -10.41 8.48
C ALA A 82 -4.76 -10.88 7.03
N GLY A 83 -5.69 -11.66 6.48
CA GLY A 83 -5.54 -12.17 5.13
C GLY A 83 -5.88 -11.15 4.03
N SER A 84 -6.68 -10.12 4.32
CA SER A 84 -6.78 -8.96 3.41
C SER A 84 -5.47 -8.17 3.33
N SER A 85 -4.73 -8.05 4.44
CA SER A 85 -3.44 -7.33 4.47
C SER A 85 -2.24 -8.17 4.04
N ALA A 86 -2.38 -9.50 3.93
CA ALA A 86 -1.27 -10.37 3.53
C ALA A 86 -0.76 -10.11 2.09
N PRO A 87 -1.61 -9.90 1.07
CA PRO A 87 -1.17 -9.49 -0.26
C PRO A 87 -0.41 -8.16 -0.24
N GLU A 88 -0.87 -7.20 0.55
CA GLU A 88 -0.22 -5.89 0.69
C GLU A 88 1.16 -6.00 1.36
N LEU A 89 1.27 -6.85 2.37
CA LEU A 89 2.55 -7.13 3.02
C LEU A 89 3.52 -7.80 2.03
N PHE A 90 3.02 -8.70 1.19
CA PHE A 90 3.83 -9.33 0.14
C PHE A 90 4.30 -8.32 -0.91
N THR A 91 3.41 -7.47 -1.44
CA THR A 91 3.79 -6.46 -2.42
C THR A 91 4.74 -5.43 -1.84
N SER A 92 4.52 -4.97 -0.61
CA SER A 92 5.42 -4.09 0.16
C SER A 92 6.82 -4.71 0.33
N THR A 93 6.88 -5.99 0.71
CA THR A 93 8.15 -6.71 0.88
C THR A 93 8.90 -6.78 -0.44
N VAL A 94 8.22 -7.16 -1.53
CA VAL A 94 8.80 -7.21 -2.87
C VAL A 94 9.27 -5.81 -3.31
N ASP A 95 8.50 -4.77 -3.02
CA ASP A 95 8.84 -3.38 -3.38
C ASP A 95 10.14 -2.93 -2.71
N VAL A 96 10.28 -3.19 -1.41
CA VAL A 96 11.48 -2.86 -0.62
C VAL A 96 12.73 -3.61 -1.10
N PHE A 97 12.60 -4.88 -1.48
CA PHE A 97 13.76 -5.68 -1.89
C PHE A 97 14.16 -5.47 -3.36
N ILE A 98 13.21 -5.14 -4.24
CA ILE A 98 13.47 -4.99 -5.69
C ILE A 98 13.77 -3.53 -6.05
N PHE A 99 13.02 -2.56 -5.52
CA PHE A 99 13.17 -1.15 -5.89
C PHE A 99 14.06 -0.41 -4.89
N THR A 100 15.32 -0.18 -5.27
CA THR A 100 16.31 0.52 -4.44
C THR A 100 16.13 2.05 -4.48
N SER A 101 14.94 2.55 -4.16
CA SER A 101 14.65 3.99 -4.22
C SER A 101 13.71 4.44 -3.09
N ASN A 102 13.87 5.69 -2.64
CA ASN A 102 12.99 6.34 -1.64
C ASN A 102 11.52 6.45 -2.08
N VAL A 103 11.18 6.01 -3.30
CA VAL A 103 9.81 5.90 -3.81
C VAL A 103 9.00 4.85 -3.03
N GLY A 104 9.64 3.79 -2.51
CA GLY A 104 8.93 2.68 -1.87
C GLY A 104 8.12 3.07 -0.63
N ILE A 105 8.64 3.96 0.23
CA ILE A 105 7.92 4.43 1.43
C ILE A 105 6.63 5.16 1.04
N GLY A 106 6.67 6.00 0.00
CA GLY A 106 5.50 6.71 -0.51
C GLY A 106 4.43 5.78 -1.07
N THR A 107 4.84 4.73 -1.77
CA THR A 107 3.93 3.69 -2.29
C THR A 107 3.25 2.91 -1.16
N ILE A 108 4.01 2.53 -0.13
CA ILE A 108 3.50 1.79 1.03
C ILE A 108 2.46 2.63 1.78
N VAL A 109 2.80 3.87 2.14
CA VAL A 109 1.87 4.77 2.85
C VAL A 109 0.66 5.10 1.97
N GLY A 110 0.86 5.29 0.66
CA GLY A 110 -0.22 5.56 -0.28
C GLY A 110 -1.23 4.42 -0.40
N SER A 111 -0.76 3.17 -0.51
CA SER A 111 -1.62 1.97 -0.58
C SER A 111 -2.43 1.79 0.70
N ALA A 112 -1.78 1.99 1.86
CA ALA A 112 -2.39 1.98 3.18
C ALA A 112 -3.56 2.96 3.32
N VAL A 113 -3.33 4.23 2.95
CA VAL A 113 -4.35 5.27 2.99
C VAL A 113 -5.47 5.01 1.97
N PHE A 114 -5.12 4.52 0.77
CA PHE A 114 -6.11 4.14 -0.25
C PHE A 114 -7.06 3.06 0.25
N ASN A 115 -6.54 2.01 0.90
CA ASN A 115 -7.39 0.92 1.39
C ASN A 115 -8.37 1.40 2.47
N ILE A 116 -7.93 2.22 3.43
CA ILE A 116 -8.85 2.73 4.45
C ILE A 116 -9.88 3.69 3.85
N LEU A 117 -9.49 4.58 2.93
CA LEU A 117 -10.44 5.56 2.39
C LEU A 117 -11.39 4.95 1.36
N VAL A 118 -10.85 4.24 0.38
CA VAL A 118 -11.60 3.79 -0.80
C VAL A 118 -12.39 2.53 -0.51
N ILE A 119 -11.81 1.52 0.16
CA ILE A 119 -12.55 0.29 0.48
C ILE A 119 -13.69 0.62 1.44
N ILE A 120 -13.42 1.34 2.53
CA ILE A 120 -14.48 1.69 3.50
C ILE A 120 -15.56 2.55 2.86
N ALA A 121 -15.22 3.54 2.03
CA ALA A 121 -16.22 4.36 1.33
C ALA A 121 -17.06 3.54 0.35
N LEU A 122 -16.44 2.65 -0.45
CA LEU A 122 -17.16 1.77 -1.36
C LEU A 122 -18.05 0.77 -0.60
N SER A 123 -17.55 0.14 0.46
CA SER A 123 -18.33 -0.77 1.29
C SER A 123 -19.51 -0.07 1.98
N ALA A 124 -19.30 1.15 2.48
CA ALA A 124 -20.35 1.94 3.12
C ALA A 124 -21.43 2.40 2.11
N THR A 125 -21.04 2.73 0.89
CA THR A 125 -21.98 3.16 -0.18
C THR A 125 -22.68 1.99 -0.87
N ALA A 126 -22.02 0.83 -1.00
CA ALA A 126 -22.57 -0.37 -1.61
C ALA A 126 -23.47 -1.18 -0.67
N SER A 127 -23.36 -0.99 0.64
CA SER A 127 -24.21 -1.70 1.60
C SER A 127 -25.66 -1.18 1.58
N ALA A 128 -26.60 -2.07 1.28
CA ALA A 128 -28.02 -1.79 1.34
C ALA A 128 -28.60 -1.83 2.78
N VAL A 129 -27.81 -2.28 3.76
CA VAL A 129 -28.21 -2.46 5.16
C VAL A 129 -27.40 -1.51 6.05
N PRO A 130 -28.01 -0.89 7.09
CA PRO A 130 -27.25 -0.04 8.01
C PRO A 130 -26.18 -0.86 8.74
N LEU A 131 -24.91 -0.61 8.42
CA LEU A 131 -23.79 -1.18 9.16
C LEU A 131 -23.76 -0.56 10.56
N LYS A 132 -23.94 -1.39 11.59
CA LYS A 132 -23.62 -1.00 12.96
C LYS A 132 -22.10 -1.11 13.13
N ILE A 133 -21.42 0.00 12.92
CA ILE A 133 -19.98 0.08 13.21
C ILE A 133 -19.80 0.38 14.68
N ASP A 134 -19.08 -0.50 15.38
CA ASP A 134 -18.66 -0.22 16.75
C ASP A 134 -17.58 0.88 16.74
N TRP A 135 -17.90 2.00 17.39
CA TRP A 135 -17.00 3.15 17.48
C TRP A 135 -15.69 2.85 18.23
N ARG A 136 -15.68 1.84 19.12
CA ARG A 136 -14.52 1.49 19.95
C ARG A 136 -13.37 0.86 19.14
N PRO A 137 -13.58 -0.22 18.34
CA PRO A 137 -12.57 -0.73 17.44
C PRO A 137 -12.16 0.29 16.37
N LEU A 138 -13.13 0.98 15.77
CA LEU A 138 -12.85 1.94 14.70
C LEU A 138 -11.91 3.07 15.15
N THR A 139 -12.20 3.68 16.30
CA THR A 139 -11.37 4.77 16.83
C THR A 139 -9.99 4.26 17.26
N ARG A 140 -9.92 3.07 17.85
CA ARG A 140 -8.66 2.42 18.21
C ARG A 140 -7.78 2.24 16.97
N ASP A 141 -8.33 1.65 15.91
CA ASP A 141 -7.58 1.33 14.70
C ASP A 141 -7.12 2.60 13.98
N CYS A 142 -7.98 3.62 13.87
CA CYS A 142 -7.61 4.93 13.33
C CYS A 142 -6.51 5.62 14.15
N ILE A 143 -6.55 5.54 15.48
CA ILE A 143 -5.54 6.15 16.36
C ILE A 143 -4.19 5.44 16.18
N PHE A 144 -4.16 4.10 16.19
CA PHE A 144 -2.93 3.35 15.93
C PHE A 144 -2.38 3.63 14.54
N TYR A 145 -3.24 3.76 13.53
CA TYR A 145 -2.83 4.11 12.18
C TYR A 145 -2.20 5.50 12.11
N MET A 146 -2.87 6.52 12.67
CA MET A 146 -2.35 7.89 12.72
C MET A 146 -1.04 7.98 13.53
N ALA A 147 -0.92 7.22 14.62
CA ALA A 147 0.30 7.14 15.41
C ALA A 147 1.44 6.48 14.62
N SER A 148 1.17 5.39 13.89
CA SER A 148 2.18 4.70 13.07
C SER A 148 2.71 5.59 11.93
N ILE A 149 1.83 6.32 11.24
CA ILE A 149 2.22 7.29 10.21
C ILE A 149 3.01 8.45 10.84
N GLY A 150 2.56 8.97 11.99
CA GLY A 150 3.27 10.02 12.72
C GLY A 150 4.68 9.63 13.14
N LEU A 151 4.87 8.40 13.65
CA LEU A 151 6.16 7.85 14.03
C LEU A 151 7.06 7.66 12.80
N LEU A 152 6.50 7.14 11.71
CA LEU A 152 7.20 6.95 10.45
C LEU A 152 7.70 8.28 9.87
N LEU A 153 6.87 9.33 9.89
CA LEU A 153 7.26 10.67 9.46
C LEU A 153 8.35 11.26 10.37
N ALA A 154 8.22 11.08 11.69
CA ALA A 154 9.22 11.56 12.65
C ALA A 154 10.60 10.90 12.45
N PHE A 155 10.64 9.60 12.16
CA PHE A 155 11.89 8.89 11.85
C PHE A 155 12.42 9.21 10.46
N SER A 156 11.54 9.53 9.49
CA SER A 156 11.94 9.95 8.15
C SER A 156 12.78 11.23 8.14
N ASP A 157 12.56 12.14 9.09
CA ASP A 157 13.34 13.39 9.21
C ASP A 157 14.81 13.15 9.61
N THR A 158 15.13 11.96 10.15
CA THR A 158 16.49 11.59 10.59
C THR A 158 17.37 11.07 9.44
N GLY A 159 16.80 10.89 8.24
CA GLY A 159 17.53 10.59 7.00
C GLY A 159 18.04 9.15 6.86
N ALA A 160 17.94 8.31 7.89
CA ALA A 160 18.22 6.88 7.84
C ALA A 160 17.35 6.15 8.87
N ILE A 161 16.59 5.15 8.45
CA ILE A 161 15.80 4.29 9.33
C ILE A 161 16.67 3.10 9.73
N GLY A 162 17.10 3.05 10.99
CA GLY A 162 17.81 1.92 11.57
C GLY A 162 16.88 0.73 11.81
N TRP A 163 17.42 -0.49 11.84
CA TRP A 163 16.58 -1.68 12.05
C TRP A 163 15.86 -1.70 13.40
N TRP A 164 16.39 -1.01 14.41
CA TRP A 164 15.76 -0.81 15.72
C TRP A 164 14.53 0.11 15.63
N GLU A 165 14.57 1.13 14.77
CA GLU A 165 13.43 2.03 14.53
C GLU A 165 12.33 1.30 13.76
N SER A 166 12.70 0.44 12.80
CA SER A 166 11.77 -0.48 12.14
C SER A 166 11.15 -1.48 13.12
N LEU A 167 11.93 -1.99 14.09
CA LEU A 167 11.41 -2.91 15.11
C LEU A 167 10.41 -2.22 16.05
N CYS A 168 10.67 -0.95 16.40
CA CYS A 168 9.73 -0.11 17.15
C CYS A 168 8.45 0.23 16.36
N LEU A 169 8.49 0.27 15.03
CA LEU A 169 7.31 0.47 14.18
C LEU A 169 6.43 -0.79 14.08
N VAL A 170 7.01 -1.97 14.27
CA VAL A 170 6.31 -3.27 14.23
C VAL A 170 5.71 -3.65 15.60
N ALA A 171 6.33 -3.19 16.68
CA ALA A 171 5.93 -3.47 18.07
C ALA A 171 4.78 -2.58 18.54
#